data_AF-A0A5K0VJM8-F1
#
_entry.id   AF-A0A5K0VJM8-F1
#
_cell.length_a   1.000
_cell.length_b   1.000
_cell.length_c   1.000
_cell.angle_alpha   90.00
_cell.angle_beta   90.00
_cell.angle_gamma   90.00
#
_symmetry.space_group_name_H-M   'P 1'
#
loop_
_entity.id
_entity.type
_entity.pdbx_description
1 polymer ?
#
loop_
_entity_poly.entity_id
_entity_poly.type
_entity_poly.pdbx_seq_one_letter_code
_entity_poly.pdbx_strand_id
1 'polypeptide(L)'
;VRIYTPKRISKELETAKEEYIQSNIFMRKETRIILPKIIDYYARDAALNLSGLMNVIHDCLSGAQRKALQKCTDGKPPKNVVQFLPYNSVFHYIIHRELAKL
;
A
#
# COMPACT_ATOMS: atom_id res chain seq x y z
N VAL A 1 14.69 27.85 -4.50
CA VAL A 1 15.37 26.63 -3.98
C VAL A 1 14.42 25.90 -3.04
N ARG A 2 14.10 24.62 -3.29
CA ARG A 2 13.37 23.80 -2.30
C ARG A 2 14.37 23.34 -1.25
N ILE A 3 14.17 23.73 0.01
CA ILE A 3 15.00 23.30 1.13
C ILE A 3 14.39 22.01 1.69
N TYR A 4 15.10 20.89 1.52
CA TYR A 4 14.69 19.61 2.06
C TYR A 4 15.38 19.39 3.40
N THR A 5 14.59 19.38 4.48
CA THR A 5 15.08 18.99 5.81
C THR A 5 14.78 17.52 6.04
N PRO A 6 15.62 16.77 6.79
CA PRO A 6 15.38 15.34 7.03
C PRO A 6 13.97 15.06 7.58
N LYS A 7 13.51 15.86 8.55
CA LYS A 7 12.16 15.75 9.12
C LYS A 7 11.05 15.87 8.06
N ARG A 8 11.23 16.78 7.10
CA ARG A 8 10.26 17.01 6.03
C ARG A 8 10.26 15.84 5.05
N ILE A 9 11.43 15.33 4.67
CA ILE A 9 11.56 14.17 3.79
C ILE A 9 10.89 12.95 4.42
N SER A 10 11.18 12.65 5.69
CA SER A 10 10.54 11.52 6.38
C SER A 10 9.03 11.62 6.37
N LYS A 11 8.47 12.81 6.66
CA LYS A 11 7.03 13.04 6.62
C LYS A 11 6.46 12.83 5.21
N GLU A 12 7.10 13.39 4.19
CA GLU A 12 6.67 13.25 2.80
C GLU A 12 6.69 11.77 2.34
N LEU A 13 7.69 11.00 2.77
CA LEU A 13 7.77 9.56 2.50
C LEU A 13 6.67 8.76 3.21
N GLU A 14 6.40 9.06 4.48
CA GLU A 14 5.31 8.40 5.22
C GLU A 14 3.96 8.69 4.58
N THR A 15 3.69 9.93 4.19
CA THR A 15 2.47 10.29 3.46
C THR A 15 2.38 9.57 2.10
N ALA A 16 3.46 9.54 1.33
CA ALA A 16 3.47 8.84 0.05
C ALA A 16 3.23 7.32 0.21
N LYS A 17 3.76 6.72 1.28
CA LYS A 17 3.50 5.31 1.63
C LYS A 17 2.02 5.08 1.93
N GLU A 18 1.41 5.92 2.77
CA GLU A 18 -0.02 5.84 3.11
C GLU A 18 -0.90 5.96 1.86
N GLU A 19 -0.66 6.99 1.04
CA GLU A 19 -1.42 7.23 -0.21
C GLU A 19 -1.26 6.08 -1.21
N TYR A 20 -0.05 5.54 -1.34
CA TYR A 20 0.22 4.39 -2.20
C TYR A 20 -0.58 3.16 -1.74
N ILE A 21 -0.52 2.84 -0.45
CA ILE A 21 -1.23 1.69 0.13
C ILE A 21 -2.74 1.86 -0.04
N GLN A 22 -3.30 3.04 0.28
CA GLN A 22 -4.72 3.32 0.13
C GLN A 22 -5.21 3.17 -1.32
N SER A 23 -4.41 3.61 -2.29
CA SER A 23 -4.79 3.60 -3.71
C SER A 23 -4.66 2.23 -4.38
N ASN A 24 -3.83 1.35 -3.83
CA ASN A 24 -3.48 0.08 -4.48
C ASN A 24 -4.01 -1.17 -3.77
N ILE A 25 -4.77 -1.02 -2.68
CA ILE A 25 -5.46 -2.15 -2.06
C ILE A 25 -6.79 -2.41 -2.76
N PHE A 26 -6.95 -3.62 -3.28
CA PHE A 26 -8.21 -4.06 -3.88
C PHE A 26 -8.84 -5.17 -3.03
N MET A 27 -10.10 -5.00 -2.66
CA MET A 27 -10.86 -6.02 -1.94
C MET A 27 -11.87 -6.66 -2.88
N ARG A 28 -11.71 -7.96 -3.16
CA ARG A 28 -12.61 -8.69 -4.05
C ARG A 28 -13.69 -9.38 -3.23
N LYS A 29 -14.96 -8.99 -3.46
CA LYS A 29 -16.16 -9.60 -2.84
C LYS A 29 -16.04 -9.77 -1.32
N GLU A 30 -15.37 -8.85 -0.64
CA GLU A 30 -15.11 -8.90 0.82
C GLU A 30 -14.49 -10.22 1.33
N THR A 31 -13.84 -11.00 0.45
CA THR A 31 -13.31 -12.33 0.79
C THR A 31 -11.82 -12.48 0.48
N ARG A 32 -11.27 -11.61 -0.36
CA ARG A 32 -9.85 -11.58 -0.70
C ARG A 32 -9.33 -10.16 -0.78
N ILE A 33 -8.11 -9.99 -0.28
CA ILE A 33 -7.33 -8.75 -0.33
C ILE A 33 -6.26 -8.96 -1.39
N ILE A 34 -6.25 -8.11 -2.40
CA ILE A 34 -5.30 -8.15 -3.50
C ILE A 34 -4.31 -7.01 -3.31
N LEU A 35 -3.03 -7.35 -3.23
CA LEU A 35 -1.93 -6.42 -2.99
C LEU A 35 -0.94 -6.43 -4.17
N PRO A 36 -0.38 -5.27 -4.57
CA PRO A 36 0.74 -5.23 -5.50
C PRO A 36 1.95 -6.01 -4.98
N LYS A 37 2.75 -6.55 -5.90
CA LYS A 37 3.95 -7.32 -5.55
C LYS A 37 4.98 -6.51 -4.75
N ILE A 38 5.06 -5.20 -4.98
CA ILE A 38 5.98 -4.32 -4.25
C ILE A 38 5.72 -4.29 -2.74
N ILE A 39 4.48 -4.55 -2.30
CA ILE A 39 4.13 -4.63 -0.88
C ILE A 39 4.71 -5.89 -0.22
N ASP A 40 4.85 -7.00 -0.96
CA ASP A 40 5.56 -8.21 -0.49
C ASP A 40 7.06 -7.93 -0.29
N TYR A 41 7.68 -7.18 -1.21
CA TYR A 41 9.08 -6.77 -1.06
C TYR A 41 9.28 -5.84 0.13
N TYR A 42 8.42 -4.83 0.28
CA TYR A 42 8.44 -3.95 1.46
C TYR A 42 8.36 -4.75 2.77
N ALA A 43 7.47 -5.73 2.86
CA ALA A 43 7.36 -6.55 4.08
C ALA A 43 8.67 -7.28 4.40
N ARG A 44 9.35 -7.82 3.39
CA ARG A 44 10.65 -8.51 3.56
C ARG A 44 11.74 -7.54 4.01
N ASP A 45 11.82 -6.38 3.36
CA ASP A 45 12.81 -5.35 3.66
C ASP A 45 12.61 -4.77 5.06
N ALA A 46 11.35 -4.64 5.50
CA ALA A 46 10.97 -4.20 6.84
C ALA A 46 10.99 -5.33 7.89
N ALA A 47 11.40 -6.55 7.53
CA ALA A 47 11.38 -7.74 8.38
C ALA A 47 9.99 -8.04 9.02
N LEU A 48 8.92 -7.70 8.30
CA LEU A 48 7.54 -7.94 8.71
C LEU A 48 7.07 -9.32 8.23
N ASN A 49 6.46 -10.06 9.14
CA ASN A 49 5.62 -11.20 8.76
C ASN A 49 4.28 -10.70 8.18
N LEU A 50 3.49 -11.61 7.59
CA LEU A 50 2.21 -11.24 6.98
C LEU A 50 1.23 -10.56 7.95
N SER A 51 1.26 -10.93 9.24
CA SER A 51 0.44 -10.28 10.27
C SER A 51 0.89 -8.84 10.54
N GLY A 52 2.20 -8.62 10.67
CA GLY A 52 2.79 -7.29 10.81
C GLY A 52 2.49 -6.40 9.61
N LEU A 53 2.58 -6.96 8.40
CA LEU A 53 2.18 -6.27 7.18
C LEU A 53 0.70 -5.85 7.21
N MET A 54 -0.19 -6.74 7.67
CA MET A 54 -1.62 -6.43 7.79
C MET A 54 -1.90 -5.30 8.79
N ASN A 55 -1.13 -5.20 9.87
CA ASN A 55 -1.23 -4.09 10.82
C ASN A 55 -0.82 -2.77 10.17
N VAL A 56 0.33 -2.73 9.47
CA VAL A 56 0.78 -1.54 8.75
C VAL A 56 -0.27 -1.09 7.72
N ILE A 57 -0.83 -2.05 6.98
CA ILE A 57 -1.91 -1.78 6.04
C ILE A 57 -3.13 -1.19 6.76
N HIS A 58 -3.56 -1.81 7.86
CA HIS A 58 -4.71 -1.33 8.65
C HIS A 58 -4.53 0.11 9.13
N ASP A 59 -3.33 0.48 9.56
CA ASP A 59 -3.00 1.84 10.00
C ASP A 59 -3.05 2.86 8.85
N CYS A 60 -2.61 2.45 7.65
CA CYS A 60 -2.61 3.30 6.47
C CYS A 60 -4.01 3.50 5.86
N LEU A 61 -4.99 2.64 6.15
CA LEU A 61 -6.31 2.69 5.49
C LEU A 61 -7.26 3.75 6.07
N SER A 62 -8.11 4.32 5.21
CA SER A 62 -9.23 5.15 5.64
C SER A 62 -10.27 4.34 6.43
N GLY A 63 -11.12 5.01 7.21
CA GLY A 63 -12.11 4.34 8.07
C GLY A 63 -13.05 3.38 7.34
N ALA A 64 -13.45 3.70 6.11
CA ALA A 64 -14.28 2.82 5.28
C ALA A 64 -13.51 1.58 4.81
N GLN A 65 -12.29 1.78 4.30
CA GLN A 65 -11.43 0.69 3.85
C GLN A 65 -11.03 -0.23 5.00
N ARG A 66 -10.77 0.33 6.19
CA ARG A 66 -10.44 -0.42 7.40
C ARG A 66 -11.56 -1.37 7.82
N LYS A 67 -12.82 -0.92 7.78
CA LYS A 67 -13.99 -1.78 8.06
C LYS A 67 -14.11 -2.92 7.05
N ALA A 68 -13.91 -2.62 5.76
CA ALA A 68 -13.95 -3.64 4.73
C ALA A 68 -12.79 -4.65 4.86
N LEU A 69 -11.59 -4.19 5.25
CA LEU A 69 -10.44 -5.04 5.55
C LEU A 69 -10.76 -6.00 6.70
N GLN A 70 -11.31 -5.49 7.80
CA GLN A 70 -11.70 -6.29 8.97
C GLN A 70 -12.70 -7.38 8.60
N LYS A 71 -13.72 -7.06 7.80
CA LYS A 71 -14.68 -8.06 7.28
C LYS A 71 -14.01 -9.15 6.44
N CYS A 72 -13.00 -8.80 5.64
CA CYS A 72 -12.27 -9.79 4.82
C CYS A 72 -11.46 -10.76 5.68
N THR A 73 -10.86 -10.26 6.77
CA THR A 73 -9.98 -11.01 7.66
C THR A 73 -10.72 -11.71 8.80
N ASP A 74 -12.02 -11.46 8.98
CA ASP A 74 -12.77 -11.98 10.12
C ASP A 74 -12.77 -13.52 10.15
N GLY A 75 -12.29 -14.07 11.27
CA GLY A 75 -12.14 -15.52 11.49
C GLY A 75 -11.16 -16.24 10.54
N LYS A 76 -10.36 -15.53 9.74
CA LYS A 76 -9.48 -16.14 8.71
C LYS A 76 -8.02 -15.75 8.91
N PRO A 77 -7.07 -16.70 8.76
CA PRO A 77 -5.66 -16.35 8.81
C PRO A 77 -5.29 -15.51 7.57
N PRO A 78 -4.41 -14.50 7.70
CA PRO A 78 -4.05 -13.60 6.58
C PRO A 78 -3.60 -14.34 5.31
N LYS A 79 -2.90 -15.46 5.46
CA LYS A 79 -2.42 -16.30 4.34
C LYS A 79 -3.53 -16.83 3.42
N ASN A 80 -4.76 -16.94 3.93
CA ASN A 80 -5.91 -17.45 3.16
C ASN A 80 -6.69 -16.33 2.45
N VAL A 81 -6.45 -15.08 2.83
CA VAL A 81 -7.21 -13.91 2.37
C VAL A 81 -6.35 -13.02 1.46
N VAL A 82 -5.05 -12.95 1.73
CA VAL A 82 -4.12 -12.11 0.99
C VAL A 82 -3.65 -12.81 -0.28
N GLN A 83 -3.79 -12.12 -1.40
CA GLN A 83 -3.29 -12.51 -2.71
C GLN A 83 -2.37 -11.40 -3.23
N PHE A 84 -1.12 -11.74 -3.55
CA PHE A 84 -0.24 -10.82 -4.24
C PHE A 84 -0.46 -10.90 -5.74
N LEU A 85 -0.53 -9.74 -6.39
CA LEU A 85 -0.45 -9.64 -7.85
C LEU A 85 0.94 -10.10 -8.32
N PRO A 86 1.05 -10.65 -9.54
CA PRO A 86 2.35 -10.90 -10.14
C PRO A 86 3.13 -9.58 -10.23
N TYR A 87 4.46 -9.69 -10.22
CA TYR A 87 5.30 -8.52 -10.48
C TYR A 87 4.97 -7.97 -11.86
N ASN A 88 4.63 -6.68 -11.92
CA ASN A 88 4.45 -5.97 -13.17
C ASN A 88 5.60 -4.97 -13.31
N SER A 89 6.53 -5.26 -14.21
CA SER A 89 7.65 -4.37 -14.55
C SER A 89 7.27 -3.23 -15.48
N VAL A 90 6.03 -3.22 -15.99
CA VAL A 90 5.57 -2.19 -16.93
C VAL A 90 5.42 -0.88 -16.17
N PHE A 91 6.43 -0.04 -16.28
CA PHE A 91 6.45 1.30 -15.74
C PHE A 91 5.75 2.25 -16.72
N HIS A 92 4.60 2.80 -16.33
CA HIS A 92 3.93 3.87 -17.08
C HIS A 92 4.23 5.21 -16.41
N TYR A 93 5.05 6.05 -17.05
CA TYR A 93 5.19 7.44 -16.65
C TYR A 93 3.90 8.19 -16.99
N ILE A 94 3.12 8.52 -15.97
CA ILE A 94 2.05 9.51 -16.10
C ILE A 94 2.68 10.87 -15.77
N ILE A 95 3.13 11.58 -16.81
CA ILE A 95 3.61 12.95 -16.65
C ILE A 95 2.38 13.85 -16.61
N HIS A 96 2.16 14.54 -15.48
CA HIS A 96 1.08 15.50 -15.36
C HIS A 96 1.20 16.53 -16.49
N ARG A 97 0.11 16.81 -17.21
CA ARG A 97 0.14 17.64 -18.44
C ARG A 97 0.73 19.03 -18.19
N GLU A 98 0.62 19.53 -16.96
CA GLU A 98 1.19 20.82 -16.52
C GLU A 98 2.70 20.78 -16.33
N LEU A 99 3.29 19.61 -16.08
CA LEU A 99 4.74 19.39 -15.98
C LEU A 99 5.37 19.02 -17.34
N ALA A 100 4.55 18.69 -18.34
CA ALA A 100 4.98 18.33 -19.68
C ALA A 100 5.21 19.55 -20.60
N LYS A 101 4.92 20.77 -20.13
CA LYS A 101 5.27 22.01 -20.82
C LYS A 101 6.66 22.45 -20.37
N LEU A 102 7.68 21.94 -21.07
CA LEU A 102 9.00 22.59 -21.15
C LEU A 102 8.98 23.61 -22.28
#